data_AF-A0A1H7G9K5-F1
#
_entry.id   AF-A0A1H7G9K5-F1
#
_cell.length_a   1.000
_cell.length_b   1.000
_cell.length_c   1.000
_cell.angle_alpha   90.00
_cell.angle_beta   90.00
_cell.angle_gamma   90.00
#
_symmetry.space_group_name_H-M   'P 1'
#
loop_
_entity.id
_entity.type
_entity.pdbx_description
1 polymer ?
#
loop_
_entity_poly.entity_id
_entity_poly.type
_entity_poly.pdbx_seq_one_letter_code
_entity_poly.pdbx_strand_id
1 'polypeptide(L)'
;MASTDDDELNQLLGKLAAGSDDCWDVYEEVGRIVVAQLNARDWRALRSIADAWMTSAAAQGRLADTPPEAPDHAAAETRANHADALLGAAIVRAVFGDEPPMH
;
A
#
# COMPACT_ATOMS: atom_id res chain seq x y z
N MET A 1 -32.17 -7.13 -18.31
CA MET A 1 -31.96 -5.84 -17.61
C MET A 1 -30.98 -6.16 -16.51
N ALA A 2 -29.71 -5.79 -16.67
CA ALA A 2 -28.84 -5.64 -15.50
C ALA A 2 -29.50 -4.57 -14.62
N SER A 3 -29.75 -4.89 -13.36
CA SER A 3 -30.43 -3.95 -12.45
C SER A 3 -29.50 -2.77 -12.17
N THR A 4 -30.05 -1.62 -11.78
CA THR A 4 -29.28 -0.47 -11.30
C THR A 4 -28.19 -0.88 -10.29
N ASP A 5 -28.45 -1.90 -9.49
CA ASP A 5 -27.53 -2.50 -8.52
C ASP A 5 -26.26 -3.10 -9.17
N ASP A 6 -26.36 -3.69 -10.37
CA ASP A 6 -25.21 -4.24 -11.09
C ASP A 6 -24.30 -3.11 -11.61
N ASP A 7 -24.87 -1.98 -12.03
CA ASP A 7 -24.13 -0.82 -12.49
C ASP A 7 -23.40 -0.11 -11.34
N GLU A 8 -24.06 0.03 -10.19
CA GLU A 8 -23.47 0.57 -8.96
C GLU A 8 -22.32 -0.31 -8.43
N LEU A 9 -22.51 -1.63 -8.45
CA LEU A 9 -21.46 -2.59 -8.07
C LEU A 9 -20.26 -2.50 -9.02
N ASN A 10 -20.49 -2.46 -10.33
CA ASN A 10 -19.42 -2.32 -11.31
C ASN A 10 -18.66 -0.99 -11.15
N GLN A 11 -19.37 0.09 -10.81
CA GLN A 11 -18.74 1.37 -10.50
C GLN A 11 -17.84 1.28 -9.27
N LEU A 12 -18.31 0.63 -8.19
CA LEU A 12 -17.51 0.41 -6.98
C LEU A 12 -16.27 -0.44 -7.27
N LEU A 13 -16.42 -1.56 -8.00
CA LEU A 13 -15.30 -2.41 -8.39
C LEU A 13 -14.28 -1.64 -9.25
N GLY A 14 -14.76 -0.76 -10.14
CA GLY A 14 -13.91 0.14 -10.91
C GLY A 14 -13.13 1.10 -10.03
N LYS A 15 -13.77 1.70 -9.01
CA LYS A 15 -13.09 2.59 -8.05
C LYS A 15 -12.04 1.86 -7.22
N LEU A 16 -12.34 0.64 -6.77
CA LEU A 16 -11.39 -0.22 -6.05
C LEU A 16 -10.18 -0.57 -6.93
N ALA A 17 -10.41 -0.97 -8.17
CA ALA A 17 -9.34 -1.31 -9.11
C ALA A 17 -8.46 -0.10 -9.46
N ALA A 18 -9.05 1.10 -9.50
CA ALA A 18 -8.35 2.35 -9.73
C ALA A 18 -7.60 2.88 -8.49
N GLY A 19 -7.73 2.25 -7.32
CA GLY A 19 -7.13 2.74 -6.08
C GLY A 19 -7.73 4.06 -5.59
N SER A 20 -9.01 4.31 -5.85
CA SER A 20 -9.66 5.58 -5.50
C SER A 20 -9.71 5.83 -3.99
N ASP A 21 -9.38 7.05 -3.56
CA ASP A 21 -9.50 7.50 -2.16
C ASP A 21 -10.93 7.39 -1.61
N ASP A 22 -11.95 7.45 -2.48
CA ASP A 22 -13.36 7.21 -2.10
C ASP A 22 -13.59 5.84 -1.46
N CYS A 23 -12.69 4.89 -1.68
CA CYS A 23 -12.79 3.52 -1.18
C CYS A 23 -11.97 3.28 0.10
N TRP A 24 -11.49 4.35 0.75
CA TRP A 24 -10.65 4.27 1.95
C TRP A 24 -11.21 3.34 3.03
N ASP A 25 -12.50 3.44 3.35
CA ASP A 25 -13.13 2.60 4.38
C ASP A 25 -13.03 1.09 4.06
N VAL A 26 -13.12 0.74 2.77
CA VAL A 26 -12.97 -0.65 2.32
C VAL A 26 -11.51 -1.10 2.47
N TYR A 27 -10.55 -0.28 2.06
CA TYR A 27 -9.13 -0.60 2.21
C TYR A 27 -8.72 -0.73 3.68
N GLU A 28 -9.26 0.13 4.55
CA GLU A 28 -9.00 0.08 5.98
C GLU A 28 -9.50 -1.23 6.59
N GLU A 29 -10.74 -1.62 6.29
CA GLU A 29 -11.32 -2.85 6.85
C GLU A 29 -10.62 -4.11 6.32
N VAL A 30 -10.32 -4.17 5.02
CA VAL A 30 -9.50 -5.24 4.43
C VAL A 30 -8.12 -5.29 5.09
N GLY A 31 -7.49 -4.13 5.29
CA GLY A 31 -6.20 -4.02 5.97
C GLY A 31 -6.22 -4.56 7.40
N ARG A 32 -7.26 -4.24 8.19
CA ARG A 32 -7.44 -4.76 9.55
C ARG A 32 -7.55 -6.28 9.58
N ILE A 33 -8.31 -6.86 8.65
CA ILE A 33 -8.47 -8.32 8.52
C ILE A 33 -7.12 -8.97 8.18
N VAL A 34 -6.37 -8.41 7.22
CA VAL A 34 -5.03 -8.90 6.85
C VAL A 34 -4.07 -8.85 8.04
N VAL A 35 -4.04 -7.74 8.78
CA VAL A 35 -3.20 -7.59 9.97
C VAL A 35 -3.56 -8.62 11.05
N ALA A 36 -4.86 -8.83 11.31
CA ALA A 36 -5.31 -9.81 12.29
C ALA A 36 -4.91 -11.25 11.89
N GLN A 37 -5.02 -11.60 10.60
CA GLN A 37 -4.60 -12.90 10.07
C GLN A 37 -3.08 -13.09 10.17
N LEU A 38 -2.29 -12.10 9.76
CA LEU A 38 -0.84 -12.16 9.85
C LEU A 38 -0.37 -12.27 11.30
N ASN A 39 -0.95 -11.50 12.21
CA ASN A 39 -0.61 -11.57 13.63
C ASN A 39 -0.83 -12.97 14.23
N ALA A 40 -1.88 -13.67 13.80
CA ALA A 40 -2.19 -15.02 14.28
C ALA A 40 -1.30 -16.12 13.66
N ARG A 41 -0.82 -15.92 12.43
CA ARG A 41 -0.15 -16.98 11.64
C ARG A 41 1.34 -16.77 11.45
N ASP A 42 1.75 -15.53 11.21
CA ASP A 42 3.13 -15.14 10.94
C ASP A 42 3.42 -13.70 11.44
N TRP A 43 3.65 -13.59 12.74
CA TRP A 43 4.01 -12.32 13.37
C TRP A 43 5.32 -11.72 12.80
N ARG A 44 6.21 -12.55 12.22
CA ARG A 44 7.47 -12.07 11.64
C ARG A 44 7.23 -11.33 10.34
N ALA A 45 6.30 -11.81 9.51
CA ALA A 45 5.86 -11.08 8.32
C ALA A 45 5.26 -9.71 8.69
N LEU A 46 4.39 -9.67 9.71
CA LEU A 46 3.83 -8.40 10.21
C LEU A 46 4.92 -7.44 10.72
N ARG A 47 5.91 -7.96 11.46
CA ARG A 47 7.08 -7.17 11.87
C ARG A 47 7.86 -6.63 10.67
N SER A 48 8.10 -7.45 9.65
CA SER A 48 8.82 -7.02 8.44
C SER A 48 8.09 -5.89 7.70
N ILE A 49 6.75 -5.95 7.63
CA ILE A 49 5.93 -4.85 7.09
C ILE A 49 6.12 -3.59 7.94
N ALA A 50 6.03 -3.70 9.27
CA ALA A 50 6.18 -2.56 10.17
C ALA A 50 7.56 -1.90 10.04
N ASP A 51 8.63 -2.68 9.94
CA ASP A 51 10.00 -2.18 9.72
C ASP A 51 10.14 -1.44 8.38
N ALA A 52 9.56 -1.99 7.30
CA ALA A 52 9.51 -1.33 6.00
C ALA A 52 8.67 -0.04 6.01
N TRP A 53 7.54 -0.05 6.73
CA TRP A 53 6.66 1.11 6.86
C TRP A 53 7.35 2.26 7.59
N MET A 54 8.03 1.99 8.72
CA MET A 54 8.80 3.01 9.42
C MET A 54 9.88 3.63 8.53
N THR A 55 10.51 2.82 7.67
CA THR A 55 11.52 3.28 6.72
C THR A 55 10.91 4.18 5.64
N SER A 56 9.77 3.77 5.05
CA SER A 56 9.03 4.57 4.07
C SER A 56 8.55 5.89 4.68
N ALA A 57 7.89 5.83 5.85
CA ALA A 57 7.40 7.02 6.55
C ALA A 57 8.52 8.02 6.87
N ALA A 58 9.69 7.55 7.31
CA ALA A 58 10.83 8.41 7.56
C ALA A 58 11.39 9.04 6.27
N ALA A 59 11.37 8.33 5.14
CA ALA A 59 11.81 8.86 3.85
C ALA A 59 10.81 9.88 3.28
N GLN A 60 9.51 9.60 3.39
CA GLN A 60 8.43 10.51 2.99
C GLN A 60 8.43 11.78 3.84
N GLY A 61 8.63 11.68 5.15
CA GLY A 61 8.78 12.84 6.04
C GLY A 61 9.94 13.73 5.63
N ARG A 62 11.11 13.14 5.34
CA ARG A 62 12.27 13.90 4.83
C ARG A 62 11.99 14.56 3.49
N LEU A 63 11.28 13.89 2.57
CA LEU A 63 10.88 14.50 1.29
C LEU A 63 9.96 15.69 1.52
N ALA A 64 8.96 15.57 2.40
CA ALA A 64 8.06 16.66 2.75
C ALA A 64 8.82 17.87 3.35
N ASP A 65 9.89 17.61 4.10
CA ASP A 65 10.77 18.65 4.66
C ASP A 65 11.79 19.21 3.64
N THR A 66 11.88 18.64 2.42
CA THR A 66 12.82 19.04 1.36
C THR A 66 12.07 19.73 0.23
N PRO A 67 12.08 21.08 0.15
CA PRO A 67 11.30 21.79 -0.86
C PRO A 67 11.80 21.50 -2.29
N PRO A 68 10.94 21.61 -3.33
CA PRO A 68 11.29 21.22 -4.71
C PRO A 68 12.52 21.90 -5.31
N GLU A 69 12.81 23.13 -4.89
CA GLU A 69 13.97 23.92 -5.32
C GLU A 69 15.29 23.52 -4.64
N ALA A 70 15.24 22.69 -3.60
CA ALA A 70 16.42 22.25 -2.89
C ALA A 70 17.31 21.39 -3.80
N PRO A 71 18.66 21.55 -3.77
CA PRO A 71 19.58 20.79 -4.61
C PRO A 71 19.49 19.26 -4.42
N ASP A 72 18.99 18.79 -3.28
CA ASP A 72 18.87 17.39 -2.92
C ASP A 72 17.44 16.83 -3.03
N HIS A 73 16.47 17.62 -3.50
CA HIS A 73 15.06 17.21 -3.61
C HIS A 73 14.91 15.93 -4.45
N ALA A 74 15.51 15.87 -5.64
CA ALA A 74 15.44 14.69 -6.51
C ALA A 74 16.01 13.42 -5.84
N ALA A 75 17.04 13.57 -5.01
CA ALA A 75 17.59 12.47 -4.23
C ALA A 75 16.66 12.06 -3.08
N ALA A 76 15.99 13.02 -2.43
CA ALA A 76 14.97 12.75 -1.42
C ALA A 76 13.78 12.00 -2.02
N GLU A 77 13.29 12.43 -3.18
CA GLU A 77 12.20 11.79 -3.92
C GLU A 77 12.55 10.35 -4.32
N THR A 78 13.74 10.14 -4.88
CA THR A 78 14.21 8.79 -5.23
C THR A 78 14.25 7.86 -4.00
N ARG A 79 14.73 8.37 -2.86
CA ARG A 79 14.77 7.59 -1.61
C ARG A 79 13.37 7.27 -1.08
N ALA A 80 12.44 8.22 -1.16
CA ALA A 80 11.07 8.04 -0.73
C ALA A 80 10.35 7.00 -1.58
N ASN A 81 10.44 7.12 -2.92
CA ASN A 81 9.85 6.17 -3.86
C ASN A 81 10.46 4.77 -3.72
N HIS A 82 11.77 4.66 -3.50
CA HIS A 82 12.42 3.38 -3.27
C HIS A 82 11.94 2.71 -1.98
N ALA A 83 11.87 3.47 -0.87
CA ALA A 83 11.41 2.93 0.41
C ALA A 83 9.92 2.51 0.34
N ASP A 84 9.10 3.25 -0.39
CA ASP A 84 7.70 2.91 -0.61
C ASP A 84 7.53 1.63 -1.45
N ALA A 85 8.32 1.47 -2.51
CA ALA A 85 8.34 0.24 -3.30
C ALA A 85 8.74 -0.99 -2.46
N LEU A 86 9.69 -0.83 -1.52
CA LEU A 86 10.07 -1.90 -0.59
C LEU A 86 8.93 -2.25 0.39
N LEU A 87 8.21 -1.25 0.88
CA LEU A 87 7.00 -1.48 1.70
C LEU A 87 5.95 -2.26 0.90
N GLY A 88 5.65 -1.82 -0.33
CA GLY A 88 4.71 -2.53 -1.21
C GLY A 88 5.13 -3.98 -1.45
N ALA A 89 6.41 -4.23 -1.75
CA ALA A 89 6.93 -5.58 -1.93
C ALA A 89 6.85 -6.44 -0.65
N ALA A 90 7.09 -5.85 0.52
CA ALA A 90 6.95 -6.54 1.80
C ALA A 90 5.50 -6.95 2.08
N ILE A 91 4.53 -6.07 1.80
CA ILE A 91 3.10 -6.35 1.92
C ILE A 91 2.70 -7.47 0.95
N VAL A 92 3.05 -7.35 -0.33
CA VAL A 92 2.74 -8.37 -1.35
C VAL A 92 3.28 -9.73 -0.93
N ARG A 93 4.55 -9.78 -0.51
CA ARG A 93 5.18 -11.04 -0.08
C ARG A 93 4.49 -11.64 1.14
N ALA A 94 4.13 -10.82 2.12
CA ALA A 94 3.47 -11.29 3.33
C ALA A 94 2.05 -11.82 3.05
N VAL A 95 1.32 -11.19 2.13
CA VAL A 95 -0.07 -11.53 1.83
C VAL A 95 -0.18 -12.68 0.83
N PHE A 96 0.69 -12.70 -0.19
CA PHE A 96 0.58 -13.62 -1.33
C PHE A 96 1.73 -14.64 -1.43
N GLY A 97 2.81 -14.49 -0.66
CA GLY A 97 4.00 -15.32 -0.74
C GLY A 97 5.06 -14.79 -1.72
N ASP A 98 6.12 -15.57 -1.96
CA ASP A 98 7.28 -15.19 -2.78
C ASP A 98 7.08 -15.29 -4.30
N GLU A 99 5.89 -15.68 -4.79
CA GLU A 99 5.57 -15.73 -6.22
C GLU A 99 4.59 -14.62 -6.60
N PRO A 100 4.89 -13.78 -7.62
CA PRO A 100 3.84 -13.03 -8.29
C PRO A 100 2.98 -14.00 -9.12
N PRO A 101 1.67 -13.74 -9.30
CA PRO A 101 0.92 -14.38 -10.37
C PRO A 101 1.65 -14.06 -11.69
N MET A 102 2.15 -15.11 -12.35
CA MET A 102 2.54 -14.98 -13.75
C MET A 102 1.29 -14.61 -14.54
N HIS A 103 1.26 -13.39 -15.07
CA HIS A 103 0.35 -12.97 -16.12
C HIS A 103 1.13 -12.90 -17.44
#